data_AF-A0AAP5MCX2-F1
#
_entry.id   AF-A0AAP5MCX2-F1
#
_cell.length_a   1.000
_cell.length_b   1.000
_cell.length_c   1.000
_cell.angle_alpha   90.00
_cell.angle_beta   90.00
_cell.angle_gamma   90.00
#
_symmetry.space_group_name_H-M   'P 1'
#
loop_
_entity.id
_entity.type
_entity.pdbx_description
1 polymer ?
#
loop_
_entity_poly.entity_id
_entity_poly.type
_entity_poly.pdbx_seq_one_letter_code
_entity_poly.pdbx_strand_id
1 'polypeptide(L)' 'MINVGWNNIERVHGFVVHVQIIDGKIWIQRDGIEDGITRELVASGIPKDKIVLGFQPPNARPYTGYAVA' A
#
# COMPACT_ATOMS: atom_id res chain seq x y z
N MET A 1 -2.47 8.25 4.20
CA MET A 1 -3.19 8.59 5.45
C MET A 1 -2.24 8.45 6.63
N ILE A 2 -2.20 9.44 7.52
CA ILE A 2 -1.32 9.46 8.70
C ILE A 2 -2.19 9.67 9.93
N ASN A 3 -1.95 8.90 10.98
CA ASN A 3 -2.47 9.17 12.32
C ASN A 3 -1.45 10.02 13.06
N VAL A 4 -1.86 11.23 13.45
CA VAL A 4 -1.04 12.17 14.20
C VAL A 4 -1.89 12.70 15.36
N GLY A 5 -1.50 12.40 16.59
CA GLY A 5 -2.28 12.78 17.76
C GLY A 5 -1.68 12.34 19.08
N TRP A 6 -2.50 12.29 20.11
CA TRP A 6 -2.13 11.80 21.43
C TRP A 6 -3.13 10.74 21.87
N ASN A 7 -2.64 9.69 22.51
CA ASN A 7 -3.42 8.71 23.24
C ASN A 7 -3.05 8.84 24.72
N ASN A 8 -3.81 9.67 25.47
CA ASN A 8 -3.43 10.13 26.80
C ASN A 8 -2.03 10.78 26.80
N ILE A 9 -1.06 10.14 27.46
CA ILE A 9 0.34 10.61 27.54
C ILE A 9 1.22 10.09 26.40
N GLU A 10 0.70 9.18 25.55
CA GLU A 10 1.47 8.57 24.47
C GLU A 10 1.29 9.36 23.17
N ARG A 11 2.41 9.70 22.53
CA ARG A 11 2.41 10.37 21.22
C ARG A 11 2.08 9.36 20.11
N VAL A 12 0.99 9.59 19.39
CA VAL A 12 0.64 8.83 18.19
C VAL A 12 1.21 9.53 16.96
N HIS A 13 2.07 8.82 16.22
CA HIS A 13 2.60 9.26 14.93
C HIS A 13 2.92 8.06 14.04
N GLY A 14 2.06 7.79 13.06
CA GLY A 14 2.23 6.65 12.16
C GLY A 14 1.43 6.75 10.88
N PHE A 15 1.94 6.15 9.81
CA PHE A 15 1.23 6.03 8.54
C PHE A 15 0.21 4.89 8.66
N VAL A 16 -1.02 5.08 8.21
CA VAL A 16 -1.96 3.96 8.04
C VAL A 16 -1.78 3.38 6.64
N VAL A 17 -1.86 4.23 5.62
CA VAL A 17 -1.64 3.89 4.20
C VAL A 17 -0.63 4.86 3.60
N HIS A 18 0.35 4.32 2.87
CA HIS A 18 1.32 5.09 2.08
C HIS A 18 1.36 4.53 0.66
N VAL A 19 0.99 5.36 -0.31
CA VAL A 19 0.94 5.02 -1.73
C VAL A 19 1.69 6.07 -2.54
N GLN A 20 2.40 5.64 -3.57
CA GLN A 20 3.10 6.51 -4.52
C GLN A 20 2.75 6.10 -5.95
N ILE A 21 2.88 7.03 -6.90
CA ILE A 21 2.88 6.71 -8.33
C ILE A 21 4.33 6.79 -8.81
N ILE A 22 4.88 5.67 -9.25
CA ILE A 22 6.25 5.55 -9.76
C ILE A 22 6.16 4.82 -11.09
N ASP A 23 6.74 5.39 -12.14
CA ASP A 23 6.74 4.85 -13.51
C ASP A 23 5.34 4.44 -14.03
N GLY A 24 4.33 5.24 -13.68
CA GLY A 24 2.94 5.02 -14.08
C GLY A 24 2.27 3.82 -13.39
N LYS A 25 2.84 3.33 -12.29
CA LYS A 25 2.29 2.26 -11.44
C LYS A 25 2.01 2.76 -10.03
N ILE A 26 1.02 2.16 -9.39
CA ILE A 26 0.62 2.45 -8.02
C ILE A 26 1.44 1.57 -7.08
N TRP A 27 2.34 2.19 -6.33
CA TRP A 27 3.20 1.53 -5.35
C TRP A 27 2.60 1.65 -3.96
N ILE A 28 2.18 0.54 -3.38
CA ILE A 28 1.66 0.48 -2.01
C ILE A 28 2.84 0.19 -1.08
N GLN A 29 3.34 1.23 -0.41
CA GLN A 29 4.49 1.13 0.50
C GLN A 29 4.08 0.69 1.91
N ARG A 30 2.84 0.99 2.30
CA ARG A 30 2.22 0.52 3.54
C ARG A 30 0.73 0.43 3.33
N ASP A 31 0.17 -0.68 3.78
CA ASP A 31 -1.27 -0.88 3.90
C ASP A 31 -1.58 -1.32 5.33
N GLY A 32 -2.38 -0.52 6.04
CA GLY A 32 -2.76 -0.74 7.43
C GLY A 32 -4.26 -0.94 7.60
N ILE A 33 -4.98 -1.16 6.50
CA ILE A 33 -6.41 -1.45 6.50
C ILE A 33 -6.60 -2.97 6.55
N GLU A 34 -7.59 -3.45 7.30
CA GLU A 34 -7.86 -4.89 7.49
C GLU A 34 -8.08 -5.62 6.16
N ASP A 35 -8.95 -5.09 5.31
CA ASP A 35 -9.25 -5.65 3.98
C ASP A 35 -8.18 -5.29 2.92
N GLY A 36 -7.25 -4.39 3.26
CA GLY A 36 -6.32 -3.75 2.34
C GLY A 36 -6.99 -2.87 1.28
N ILE A 37 -6.20 -2.12 0.49
CA ILE A 37 -6.70 -1.24 -0.58
C ILE A 37 -6.62 -1.88 -1.98
N THR A 38 -5.91 -3.01 -2.10
CA THR A 38 -5.64 -3.64 -3.41
C THR A 38 -6.92 -4.12 -4.09
N ARG A 39 -7.88 -4.64 -3.32
CA ARG A 39 -9.14 -5.16 -3.83
C ARG A 39 -10.00 -4.05 -4.44
N GLU A 40 -10.08 -2.90 -3.79
CA GLU A 40 -10.85 -1.73 -4.21
C GLU A 40 -10.22 -1.10 -5.45
N LEU A 41 -8.88 -1.05 -5.53
CA LEU A 41 -8.18 -0.58 -6.72
C LEU A 41 -8.54 -1.46 -7.93
N VAL A 42 -8.50 -2.79 -7.77
CA VAL A 42 -8.89 -3.73 -8.83
C VAL A 42 -10.38 -3.58 -9.18
N ALA A 43 -11.26 -3.47 -8.18
CA ALA A 43 -12.70 -3.29 -8.40
C ALA A 43 -13.03 -1.97 -9.11
N SER A 44 -12.21 -0.92 -8.93
CA SER A 44 -12.33 0.34 -9.66
C SER A 44 -11.79 0.29 -11.10
N GLY A 45 -11.31 -0.88 -11.54
CA GLY A 45 -10.85 -1.13 -12.91
C GLY A 45 -9.34 -1.00 -13.10
N ILE A 46 -8.55 -0.84 -12.03
CA ILE A 46 -7.10 -0.77 -12.13
C ILE A 46 -6.54 -2.20 -12.29
N PRO A 47 -5.85 -2.49 -13.41
CA PRO A 47 -5.25 -3.80 -13.62
C PRO A 47 -4.19 -4.14 -12.56
N LYS A 48 -4.07 -5.44 -12.20
CA LYS A 48 -3.08 -5.89 -11.20
C LYS A 48 -1.63 -5.62 -11.59
N ASP A 49 -1.32 -5.58 -12.88
CA ASP A 49 0.00 -5.26 -13.44
C ASP A 49 0.35 -3.75 -13.38
N LYS A 50 -0.59 -2.91 -12.92
CA LYS A 50 -0.38 -1.50 -12.58
C LYS A 50 -0.21 -1.25 -11.09
N ILE A 51 -0.31 -2.28 -10.26
CA ILE A 51 -0.21 -2.17 -8.80
C ILE A 51 1.04 -2.94 -8.35
N VAL A 52 1.90 -2.29 -7.56
CA VAL A 52 3.09 -2.89 -6.97
C VAL A 52 2.91 -2.95 -5.46
N LEU A 53 3.06 -4.15 -4.88
CA LEU A 53 3.08 -4.33 -3.43
C LEU A 53 4.48 -3.95 -2.90
N GLY A 54 4.74 -2.65 -2.76
CA GLY A 54 6.02 -2.10 -2.34
C GLY A 54 6.49 -2.58 -0.97
N PHE A 55 5.55 -2.84 -0.06
CA PHE A 55 5.82 -3.42 1.26
C PHE A 55 6.35 -4.86 1.22
N GLN A 56 6.16 -5.59 0.11
CA GLN A 56 6.77 -6.90 -0.09
C GLN A 56 8.22 -6.74 -0.56
N PRO A 57 9.15 -7.57 -0.05
CA PRO A 57 10.53 -7.52 -0.48
C PRO A 57 10.64 -7.87 -1.98
N PRO A 58 11.60 -7.30 -2.72
CA PRO A 58 11.67 -7.43 -4.18
C PRO A 58 11.61 -8.87 -4.70
N ASN A 59 12.22 -9.82 -3.98
CA ASN A 59 12.24 -11.24 -4.32
C ASN A 59 10.88 -11.94 -4.13
N ALA A 60 9.98 -11.41 -3.31
CA ALA A 60 8.65 -11.98 -3.10
C ALA A 60 7.63 -11.49 -4.13
N ARG A 61 7.82 -10.29 -4.70
CA ARG A 61 6.86 -9.64 -5.61
C ARG A 61 6.44 -10.51 -6.81
N PRO A 62 7.32 -11.28 -7.47
CA PRO A 62 6.91 -12.15 -8.58
C PRO A 62 5.85 -13.19 -8.21
N TYR A 63 5.74 -13.55 -6.93
CA TYR A 63 4.80 -14.56 -6.44
C TYR A 63 3.48 -13.96 -5.92
N THR A 64 3.32 -12.64 -5.99
CA THR A 64 2.14 -11.94 -5.43
C THR A 64 0.96 -11.85 -6.38
N GLY A 65 1.16 -12.09 -7.68
CA GLY A 65 0.14 -11.86 -8.72
C GLY A 65 -0.10 -10.38 -9.05
N TYR A 66 0.76 -9.49 -8.56
CA TYR A 66 0.81 -8.05 -8.87
C TYR A 66 2.10 -7.70 -9.62
N ALA A 67 2.29 -6.44 -10.00
CA ALA A 67 3.52 -6.00 -10.65
C ALA A 67 4.75 -6.07 -9.73
N VAL A 68 5.91 -6.29 -10.34
CA VAL A 68 7.21 -6.43 -9.65
C VAL A 68 7.92 -5.09 -9.39
N ALA A 69 7.70 -4.13 -10.29
CA ALA A 69 8.19 -2.75 -10.28
C ALA A 69 7.27 -1.92 -11.17
#